data_AF-K0KDZ1-F1
#
_entry.id   AF-K0KDZ1-F1
#
_cell.length_a   1.000
_cell.length_b   1.000
_cell.length_c   1.000
_cell.angle_alpha   90.00
_cell.angle_beta   90.00
_cell.angle_gamma   90.00
#
_symmetry.space_group_name_H-M   'P 1'
#
loop_
_entity.id
_entity.type
_entity.pdbx_description
1 polymer ?
#
loop_
_entity_poly.entity_id
_entity_poly.type
_entity_poly.pdbx_seq_one_letter_code
_entity_poly.pdbx_strand_id
1 'polypeptide(L)'
;MRYSYRILVASLLLILGFSIFKFKEFRDQEVIERDDLLNRYQTNQQNSLQLEKDINDLRINEKFLISKLKLNEEKLVESTKQLSINQDKVNQLNILSEGTRYEVVNSQYKKWNFIKESPSYQKVTYLKTGFDTSINDLIVLSVIGHGESYGPTRSFADYLDVIHSMKYDWNRATLGLLIGKKEEYDNIINYLNKFESEDSFSKIIVIHAEYIEKVGAQLSRDQRHADNVQKERRRTISKSRNFLVNNAIEDEAYTLFLDSDMVKVPTDMIKTFLNTDKDVIVPRIAKGTTIENYDFNSWRGTRIKPTKEQEDLLDKDPNFVFVPKPDQADHMHDLAHKTQEYNHKGEESFIVELDSVGGAVLFLKSEIFKQGIMFPTNYIIGTTWDREGYDGIETEGLCYQANIIGYHCWGMPNYVAYHVDENVIGG
;
A
#
# COMPACT_ATOMS: atom_id res chain seq x y z
N MET A 1 24.54 11.33 134.43
CA MET A 1 25.23 12.25 133.50
C MET A 1 26.20 11.60 132.49
N ARG A 2 26.75 10.38 132.68
CA ARG A 2 27.70 9.77 131.72
C ARG A 2 27.09 9.07 130.48
N TYR A 3 25.81 8.66 130.51
CA TYR A 3 25.15 7.95 129.39
C TYR A 3 24.69 8.89 128.25
N SER A 4 24.24 10.11 128.58
CA SER A 4 23.69 11.06 127.59
C SER A 4 24.74 11.66 126.65
N TYR A 5 25.99 11.80 127.10
CA TYR A 5 27.08 12.36 126.29
C TYR A 5 27.58 11.38 125.21
N ARG A 6 27.61 10.07 125.51
CA ARG A 6 28.01 9.03 124.54
C ARG A 6 27.01 8.84 123.41
N ILE A 7 25.71 8.97 123.70
CA ILE A 7 24.65 8.93 122.68
C ILE A 7 24.73 10.18 121.79
N LEU A 8 24.96 11.37 122.37
CA LEU A 8 25.09 12.60 121.59
C LEU A 8 26.30 12.57 120.64
N VAL A 9 27.45 12.05 121.09
CA VAL A 9 28.66 11.92 120.26
C VAL A 9 28.50 10.85 119.17
N ALA A 10 27.87 9.71 119.49
CA ALA A 10 27.61 8.66 118.49
C ALA A 10 26.61 9.14 117.42
N SER A 11 25.56 9.87 117.80
CA SER A 11 24.61 10.47 116.87
C SER A 11 25.27 11.56 116.00
N LEU A 12 26.14 12.40 116.58
CA LEU A 12 26.89 13.40 115.80
C LEU A 12 27.83 12.75 114.78
N LEU A 13 28.54 11.69 115.17
CA LEU A 13 29.44 10.95 114.28
C LEU A 13 28.69 10.21 113.17
N LEU A 14 27.51 9.66 113.45
CA LEU A 14 26.63 9.07 112.44
C LEU A 14 26.10 10.12 111.46
N ILE A 15 25.67 11.29 111.95
CA ILE A 15 25.21 12.40 111.11
C ILE A 15 26.36 12.91 110.24
N LEU A 16 27.55 13.13 110.80
CA LEU A 16 28.75 13.52 110.05
C LEU A 16 29.15 12.47 109.01
N GLY A 17 29.13 11.18 109.36
CA GLY A 17 29.42 10.09 108.42
C GLY A 17 28.40 10.01 107.28
N PHE A 18 27.10 10.18 107.57
CA PHE A 18 26.04 10.19 106.56
C PHE A 18 26.12 11.42 105.65
N SER A 19 26.45 12.58 106.21
CA SER A 19 26.68 13.82 105.45
C SER A 19 27.90 13.71 104.53
N ILE A 20 29.01 13.13 105.01
CA ILE A 20 30.22 12.91 104.18
C ILE A 20 29.94 11.88 103.08
N PHE A 21 29.19 10.81 103.37
CA PHE A 21 28.82 9.81 102.38
C PHE A 21 27.91 10.40 101.30
N LYS A 22 26.85 11.14 101.68
CA LYS A 22 25.98 11.86 100.73
C LYS A 22 26.73 12.92 99.92
N PHE A 23 27.69 13.62 100.52
CA PHE A 23 28.50 14.61 99.81
C PHE A 23 29.43 13.94 98.80
N LYS A 24 30.00 12.77 99.14
CA LYS A 24 30.79 11.96 98.21
C LYS A 24 29.93 11.42 97.06
N GLU A 25 28.75 10.89 97.36
CA GLU A 25 27.80 10.37 96.37
C GLU A 25 27.31 11.46 95.41
N PHE A 26 27.04 12.67 95.93
CA PHE A 26 26.70 13.85 95.12
C PHE A 26 27.87 14.29 94.23
N ARG A 27 29.09 14.32 94.77
CA ARG A 27 30.31 14.66 94.00
C ARG A 27 30.61 13.62 92.92
N ASP A 28 30.42 12.34 93.22
CA ASP A 28 30.61 11.24 92.27
C ASP A 28 29.54 11.31 91.15
N GLN A 29 28.30 11.69 91.47
CA GLN A 29 27.25 11.97 90.47
C GLN A 29 27.57 13.19 89.59
N GLU A 30 28.04 14.31 90.16
CA GLU A 30 28.47 15.48 89.38
C GLU A 30 29.64 15.15 88.43
N VAL A 31 30.58 14.30 88.87
CA VAL A 31 31.69 13.85 88.03
C VAL A 31 31.17 12.99 86.86
N ILE A 32 30.24 12.06 87.13
CA ILE A 32 29.63 11.23 86.08
C ILE A 32 28.85 12.08 85.07
N GLU A 33 28.04 13.04 85.52
CA GLU A 33 27.30 13.94 84.63
C GLU A 33 28.25 14.82 83.80
N ARG A 34 29.32 15.32 84.41
CA ARG A 34 30.34 16.11 83.70
C ARG A 34 31.07 15.28 82.66
N ASP A 35 31.43 14.03 82.96
CA ASP A 35 32.11 13.14 82.03
C ASP A 35 31.17 12.72 80.88
N ASP A 36 29.88 12.50 81.14
CA ASP A 36 28.88 12.26 80.09
C ASP A 36 28.71 13.48 79.17
N LEU A 37 28.63 14.69 79.75
CA LEU A 37 28.61 15.94 78.97
C LEU A 37 29.87 16.12 78.12
N LEU A 38 31.05 15.79 78.67
CA LEU A 38 32.32 15.88 77.95
C LEU A 38 32.38 14.89 76.78
N ASN A 39 31.93 13.64 77.01
CA ASN A 39 31.86 12.61 75.98
C ASN A 39 30.88 12.97 74.87
N ARG A 40 29.70 13.51 75.21
CA ARG A 40 28.72 14.01 74.23
C ARG A 40 29.31 15.18 73.43
N TYR A 41 30.01 16.10 74.08
CA TYR A 41 30.67 17.21 73.40
C TYR A 41 31.74 16.74 72.42
N GLN A 42 32.60 15.80 72.83
CA GLN A 42 33.62 15.20 71.96
C GLN A 42 33.00 14.42 70.79
N THR A 43 31.93 13.67 71.04
CA THR A 43 31.20 12.94 70.00
C THR A 43 30.58 13.91 68.98
N ASN A 44 29.99 15.02 69.44
CA ASN A 44 29.43 16.05 68.56
C ASN A 44 30.51 16.77 67.74
N GLN A 45 31.68 17.02 68.31
CA GLN A 45 32.83 17.56 67.59
C GLN A 45 33.28 16.61 66.47
N GLN A 46 33.42 15.30 66.77
CA GLN A 46 33.77 14.29 65.77
C GLN A 46 32.72 14.17 64.66
N ASN A 47 31.44 14.17 65.02
CA ASN A 47 30.34 14.15 64.05
C ASN A 47 30.34 15.41 63.16
N SER A 48 30.63 16.59 63.73
CA SER A 48 30.74 17.84 62.97
C SER A 48 31.90 17.80 61.96
N LEU A 49 33.05 17.28 62.36
CA LEU A 49 34.22 17.08 61.48
C LEU A 49 33.91 16.09 60.36
N GLN A 50 33.22 14.99 60.67
CA GLN A 50 32.80 14.01 59.66
C GLN A 50 31.80 14.62 58.67
N LEU A 51 30.83 15.40 59.15
CA LEU A 51 29.85 16.07 58.30
C LEU A 51 30.52 17.08 57.35
N GLU A 52 31.53 17.83 57.84
CA GLU A 52 32.29 18.76 57.01
C GLU A 52 33.08 18.05 55.90
N LYS A 53 33.63 16.87 56.21
CA LYS A 53 34.29 16.01 55.22
C LYS A 53 33.31 15.51 54.17
N ASP A 54 32.14 14.99 54.58
CA ASP A 54 31.11 14.50 53.68
C ASP A 54 30.58 15.62 52.76
N ILE A 55 30.40 16.84 53.28
CA ILE A 55 30.01 18.02 52.49
C ILE A 55 31.08 18.37 51.44
N ASN A 56 32.36 18.28 51.79
CA ASN A 56 33.43 18.52 50.83
C ASN A 56 33.49 17.45 49.74
N ASP A 57 33.32 16.18 50.08
CA ASP A 57 33.27 15.09 49.11
C ASP A 57 32.06 15.24 48.16
N LEU A 58 30.89 15.67 48.68
CA LEU A 58 29.72 16.00 47.86
C LEU A 58 29.99 17.17 46.90
N ARG A 59 30.67 18.24 47.35
CA ARG A 59 31.06 19.37 46.49
C ARG A 59 32.03 18.97 45.39
N ILE A 60 32.95 18.05 45.66
CA ILE A 60 33.88 17.51 44.66
C ILE A 60 33.11 16.70 43.61
N ASN A 61 32.21 15.83 44.06
CA ASN A 61 31.35 15.04 43.16
C ASN A 61 30.43 15.92 42.31
N GLU A 62 29.85 16.98 42.88
CA GLU A 62 29.04 17.97 42.16
C GLU A 62 29.86 18.63 41.05
N LYS A 63 31.08 19.11 41.35
CA LYS A 63 31.98 19.70 40.34
C LYS A 63 32.32 18.71 39.24
N PHE A 64 32.57 17.44 39.58
CA PHE A 64 32.84 16.39 38.61
C PHE A 64 31.62 16.13 37.70
N LEU A 65 30.42 16.04 38.25
CA LEU A 65 29.18 15.88 37.49
C LEU A 65 28.92 17.06 36.57
N ILE A 66 29.09 18.29 37.04
CA ILE A 66 28.95 19.51 36.21
C ILE A 66 29.95 19.49 35.04
N SER A 67 31.19 19.05 35.28
CA SER A 67 32.20 18.94 34.20
C SER A 67 31.80 17.90 33.14
N LYS A 68 31.25 16.75 33.57
CA LYS A 68 30.72 15.73 32.66
C LYS A 68 29.51 16.23 31.86
N LEU A 69 28.62 16.99 32.50
CA LEU A 69 27.45 17.57 31.84
C LEU A 69 27.88 18.55 30.74
N LYS A 70 28.82 19.45 31.02
CA LYS A 70 29.37 20.38 30.01
C LYS A 70 29.99 19.65 28.82
N LEU A 71 30.79 18.61 29.09
CA LEU A 71 31.40 17.79 28.03
C LEU A 71 30.33 17.11 27.16
N ASN A 72 29.24 16.64 27.76
CA ASN A 72 28.13 16.02 27.04
C ASN A 72 27.32 17.05 26.24
N GLU A 73 27.12 18.26 26.76
CA GLU A 73 26.48 19.36 26.01
C GLU A 73 27.30 19.73 24.78
N GLU A 74 28.63 19.86 24.90
CA GLU A 74 29.53 20.12 23.77
C GLU A 74 29.44 19.03 22.70
N LYS A 75 29.46 17.74 23.11
CA LYS A 75 29.27 16.61 22.21
C LYS A 75 27.89 16.61 21.53
N LEU A 76 26.85 17.02 22.24
CA LEU A 76 25.49 17.13 21.69
C LEU A 76 25.40 18.23 20.64
N VAL A 77 26.01 19.40 20.91
CA VAL A 77 26.10 20.51 19.96
C VAL A 77 26.86 20.09 18.70
N GLU A 78 27.99 19.41 18.84
CA GLU A 78 28.78 18.93 17.71
C GLU A 78 28.05 17.86 16.89
N SER A 79 27.37 16.92 17.56
CA SER A 79 26.53 15.92 16.90
C SER A 79 25.35 16.55 16.16
N THR A 80 24.73 17.60 16.73
CA THR A 80 23.62 18.33 16.09
C THR A 80 24.10 19.12 14.87
N LYS A 81 25.29 19.73 14.96
CA LYS A 81 25.93 20.40 13.82
C LYS A 81 26.25 19.40 12.71
N GLN A 82 26.75 18.21 13.06
CA GLN A 82 27.03 17.15 12.10
C GLN A 82 25.75 16.59 11.46
N LEU A 83 24.67 16.44 12.22
CA LEU A 83 23.35 16.08 11.71
C LEU A 83 22.84 17.12 10.71
N SER A 84 22.95 18.41 11.03
CA SER A 84 22.58 19.51 10.11
C SER A 84 23.38 19.47 8.81
N ILE A 85 24.71 19.29 8.89
CA ILE A 85 25.59 19.14 7.72
C ILE A 85 25.22 17.90 6.88
N ASN A 86 24.88 16.79 7.54
CA ASN A 86 24.45 15.57 6.86
C ASN A 86 23.06 15.76 6.21
N GLN A 87 22.16 16.48 6.86
CA GLN A 87 20.85 16.87 6.31
C GLN A 87 21.03 17.73 5.06
N ASP A 88 21.94 18.72 5.11
CA ASP A 88 22.27 19.58 3.97
C ASP A 88 22.94 18.79 2.84
N LYS A 89 23.79 17.80 3.14
CA LYS A 89 24.36 16.89 2.14
C LYS A 89 23.31 15.98 1.52
N VAL A 90 22.36 15.45 2.29
CA VAL A 90 21.21 14.70 1.77
C VAL A 90 20.35 15.60 0.88
N ASN A 91 20.10 16.84 1.30
CA ASN A 91 19.38 17.82 0.50
C ASN A 91 20.14 18.17 -0.79
N GLN A 92 21.46 18.31 -0.75
CA GLN A 92 22.29 18.56 -1.94
C GLN A 92 22.38 17.34 -2.87
N LEU A 93 22.44 16.13 -2.34
CA LEU A 93 22.36 14.89 -3.13
C LEU A 93 20.98 14.77 -3.82
N ASN A 94 19.90 15.16 -3.14
CA ASN A 94 18.56 15.23 -3.73
C ASN A 94 18.42 16.33 -4.81
N ILE A 95 19.26 17.38 -4.79
CA ILE A 95 19.30 18.44 -5.81
C ILE A 95 20.07 18.00 -7.07
N LEU A 96 21.04 17.08 -6.94
CA LEU A 96 21.91 16.65 -8.04
C LEU A 96 21.38 15.43 -8.82
N SER A 97 20.38 14.71 -8.30
CA SER A 97 19.60 13.76 -9.08
C SER A 97 18.44 14.48 -9.76
N GLU A 98 18.36 14.43 -11.09
CA GLU A 98 17.33 15.01 -11.93
C GLU A 98 15.92 15.10 -11.26
N GLY A 99 15.42 16.33 -11.09
CA GLY A 99 13.97 16.61 -11.06
C GLY A 99 13.12 16.16 -9.87
N THR A 100 13.66 15.79 -8.71
CA THR A 100 12.82 15.28 -7.60
C THR A 100 12.42 16.38 -6.61
N ARG A 101 11.28 17.05 -6.86
CA ARG A 101 10.58 17.86 -5.84
C ARG A 101 9.39 17.07 -5.30
N TYR A 102 9.36 16.86 -3.98
CA TYR A 102 8.19 16.37 -3.27
C TYR A 102 7.31 17.56 -2.87
N GLU A 103 6.02 17.45 -3.14
CA GLU A 103 5.02 18.41 -2.67
C GLU A 103 4.11 17.69 -1.67
N VAL A 104 3.98 18.24 -0.46
CA VAL A 104 2.94 17.79 0.47
C VAL A 104 1.63 18.37 -0.06
N VAL A 105 0.69 17.50 -0.40
CA VAL A 105 -0.54 17.92 -1.09
C VAL A 105 -1.71 18.09 -0.13
N ASN A 106 -1.83 17.17 0.83
CA ASN A 106 -2.81 17.22 1.91
C ASN A 106 -2.22 16.55 3.16
N SER A 107 -3.01 16.34 4.21
CA SER A 107 -2.49 15.72 5.45
C SER A 107 -2.04 14.28 5.25
N GLN A 108 -2.53 13.62 4.20
CA GLN A 108 -2.38 12.21 3.93
C GLN A 108 -1.28 11.89 2.92
N TYR A 109 -1.10 12.68 1.86
CA TYR A 109 -0.24 12.32 0.73
C TYR A 109 0.92 13.29 0.47
N LYS A 110 2.05 12.69 0.09
CA LYS A 110 3.14 13.36 -0.63
C LYS A 110 3.04 13.02 -2.10
N LYS A 111 3.22 14.02 -2.96
CA LYS A 111 3.14 13.88 -4.42
C LYS A 111 4.49 14.05 -5.07
N TRP A 112 4.76 13.21 -6.06
CA TRP A 112 5.90 13.27 -6.94
C TRP A 112 5.44 13.40 -8.39
N ASN A 113 6.01 14.37 -9.12
CA ASN A 113 5.70 14.61 -10.52
C ASN A 113 6.90 14.22 -11.38
N PHE A 114 6.65 13.36 -12.37
CA PHE A 114 7.59 12.99 -13.41
C PHE A 114 7.03 13.44 -14.76
N ILE A 115 7.84 14.17 -15.52
CA ILE A 115 7.48 14.63 -16.86
C ILE A 115 8.61 14.18 -17.79
N LYS A 116 8.25 13.41 -18.82
CA LYS A 116 9.17 13.06 -19.90
C LYS A 116 8.77 13.85 -21.14
N GLU A 117 9.72 14.53 -21.77
CA GLU A 117 9.44 15.36 -22.95
C GLU A 117 9.30 14.51 -24.23
N SER A 118 10.01 13.39 -24.34
CA SER A 118 9.98 12.54 -25.55
C SER A 118 10.21 11.04 -25.23
N PRO A 119 9.25 10.15 -25.54
CA PRO A 119 7.87 10.46 -25.90
C PRO A 119 7.17 11.18 -24.74
N SER A 120 6.33 12.18 -25.06
CA SER A 120 5.69 13.03 -24.06
C SER A 120 4.71 12.22 -23.20
N TYR A 121 5.02 12.10 -21.90
CA TYR A 121 4.06 11.63 -20.90
C TYR A 121 4.33 12.23 -19.53
N GLN A 122 3.27 12.28 -18.73
CA GLN A 122 3.27 12.74 -17.35
C GLN A 122 2.94 11.56 -16.44
N LYS A 123 3.67 11.41 -15.35
CA LYS A 123 3.39 10.44 -14.29
C LYS A 123 3.40 11.18 -12.96
N VAL A 124 2.31 11.08 -12.23
CA VAL A 124 2.17 11.61 -10.88
C VAL A 124 2.05 10.43 -9.93
N THR A 125 2.83 10.43 -8.85
CA THR A 125 2.78 9.41 -7.81
C THR A 125 2.42 10.06 -6.48
N TYR A 126 1.33 9.62 -5.87
CA TYR A 126 0.93 9.94 -4.52
C TYR A 126 1.38 8.81 -3.59
N LEU A 127 2.08 9.17 -2.51
CA LEU A 127 2.56 8.25 -1.47
C LEU A 127 1.92 8.64 -0.14
N LYS A 128 1.20 7.71 0.48
CA LYS A 128 0.53 7.93 1.77
C LYS A 128 1.59 8.08 2.86
N THR A 129 1.49 9.16 3.64
CA THR A 129 2.46 9.51 4.67
C THR A 129 2.39 8.51 5.82
N GLY A 130 3.54 7.98 6.23
CA GLY A 130 3.62 7.02 7.34
C GLY A 130 3.39 5.56 6.96
N PHE A 131 3.20 5.27 5.67
CA PHE A 131 3.05 3.91 5.15
C PHE A 131 4.28 3.51 4.32
N ASP A 132 4.66 2.24 4.43
CA ASP A 132 5.67 1.62 3.57
C ASP A 132 4.97 1.10 2.31
N THR A 133 5.29 1.67 1.15
CA THR A 133 4.68 1.24 -0.12
C THR A 133 5.40 0.04 -0.74
N SER A 134 6.56 -0.37 -0.21
CA SER A 134 7.30 -1.53 -0.72
C SER A 134 6.67 -2.88 -0.35
N ILE A 135 5.76 -2.87 0.65
CA ILE A 135 5.01 -4.06 1.09
C ILE A 135 3.68 -4.24 0.35
N ASN A 136 3.42 -3.42 -0.67
CA ASN A 136 2.22 -3.52 -1.48
C ASN A 136 2.22 -4.84 -2.25
N ASP A 137 1.20 -5.66 -2.04
CA ASP A 137 1.07 -6.98 -2.66
C ASP A 137 0.08 -6.97 -3.84
N LEU A 138 -0.81 -5.99 -3.89
CA LEU A 138 -1.81 -5.82 -4.95
C LEU A 138 -1.66 -4.47 -5.66
N ILE A 139 -1.75 -4.48 -6.99
CA ILE A 139 -1.97 -3.27 -7.80
C ILE A 139 -3.29 -3.36 -8.56
N VAL A 140 -4.15 -2.34 -8.42
CA VAL A 140 -5.36 -2.17 -9.21
C VAL A 140 -5.06 -1.26 -10.39
N LEU A 141 -5.35 -1.69 -11.62
CA LEU A 141 -5.02 -0.98 -12.85
C LEU A 141 -6.26 -0.64 -13.67
N SER A 142 -6.34 0.60 -14.16
CA SER A 142 -7.43 1.05 -15.03
C SER A 142 -6.97 2.02 -16.11
N VAL A 143 -7.53 1.85 -17.31
CA VAL A 143 -7.37 2.80 -18.41
C VAL A 143 -8.67 3.59 -18.54
N ILE A 144 -8.61 4.90 -18.32
CA ILE A 144 -9.75 5.82 -18.36
C ILE A 144 -9.57 6.71 -19.58
N GLY A 145 -10.42 6.57 -20.59
CA GLY A 145 -10.31 7.36 -21.82
C GLY A 145 -10.64 8.83 -21.59
N HIS A 146 -11.77 9.12 -20.98
CA HIS A 146 -12.33 10.46 -20.81
C HIS A 146 -13.36 10.50 -19.67
N GLY A 147 -13.92 11.68 -19.37
CA GLY A 147 -14.90 11.86 -18.30
C GLY A 147 -16.17 10.99 -18.44
N GLU A 148 -16.55 10.60 -19.66
CA GLU A 148 -17.69 9.68 -19.86
C GLU A 148 -17.33 8.18 -19.72
N SER A 149 -16.07 7.82 -19.43
CA SER A 149 -15.62 6.42 -19.36
C SER A 149 -16.15 5.65 -18.14
N TYR A 150 -16.80 6.31 -17.18
CA TYR A 150 -17.39 5.67 -16.01
C TYR A 150 -18.83 5.18 -16.24
N GLY A 151 -19.43 5.55 -17.38
CA GLY A 151 -20.84 5.37 -17.67
C GLY A 151 -21.68 6.62 -17.39
N PRO A 152 -22.97 6.62 -17.81
CA PRO A 152 -23.85 7.79 -17.66
C PRO A 152 -23.95 8.23 -16.20
N THR A 153 -23.85 9.54 -15.94
CA THR A 153 -23.97 10.18 -14.61
C THR A 153 -22.91 9.80 -13.57
N ARG A 154 -21.96 8.92 -13.91
CA ARG A 154 -20.89 8.50 -13.01
C ARG A 154 -19.61 9.31 -13.22
N SER A 155 -18.80 9.32 -12.17
CA SER A 155 -17.55 10.05 -12.08
C SER A 155 -16.43 9.16 -11.54
N PHE A 156 -15.21 9.70 -11.47
CA PHE A 156 -14.08 9.05 -10.82
C PHE A 156 -14.37 8.67 -9.35
N ALA A 157 -15.18 9.45 -8.64
CA ALA A 157 -15.57 9.14 -7.26
C ALA A 157 -16.40 7.85 -7.19
N ASP A 158 -17.41 7.71 -8.07
CA ASP A 158 -18.24 6.51 -8.14
C ASP A 158 -17.43 5.26 -8.55
N TYR A 159 -16.34 5.46 -9.31
CA TYR A 159 -15.41 4.39 -9.63
C TYR A 159 -14.60 3.95 -8.41
N LEU A 160 -14.04 4.90 -7.64
CA LEU A 160 -13.35 4.61 -6.39
C LEU A 160 -14.27 3.94 -5.36
N ASP A 161 -15.54 4.32 -5.29
CA ASP A 161 -16.52 3.67 -4.40
C ASP A 161 -16.73 2.20 -4.76
N VAL A 162 -16.74 1.85 -6.06
CA VAL A 162 -16.79 0.45 -6.50
C VAL A 162 -15.54 -0.31 -6.08
N ILE A 163 -14.35 0.29 -6.20
CA ILE A 163 -13.11 -0.32 -5.70
C ILE A 163 -13.21 -0.56 -4.19
N HIS A 164 -13.49 0.48 -3.40
CA HIS A 164 -13.52 0.40 -1.94
C HIS A 164 -14.67 -0.48 -1.40
N SER A 165 -15.65 -0.83 -2.23
CA SER A 165 -16.67 -1.84 -1.88
C SER A 165 -16.08 -3.25 -1.71
N MET A 166 -14.90 -3.53 -2.28
CA MET A 166 -14.16 -4.77 -2.05
C MET A 166 -13.42 -4.72 -0.72
N LYS A 167 -13.52 -5.80 0.06
CA LYS A 167 -12.84 -5.97 1.34
C LYS A 167 -11.37 -6.31 1.11
N TYR A 168 -10.52 -5.28 1.22
CA TYR A 168 -9.07 -5.39 1.15
C TYR A 168 -8.40 -4.36 2.05
N ASP A 169 -7.15 -4.61 2.47
CA ASP A 169 -6.34 -3.59 3.14
C ASP A 169 -5.68 -2.70 2.09
N TRP A 170 -6.33 -1.60 1.75
CA TRP A 170 -5.85 -0.67 0.74
C TRP A 170 -4.53 0.03 1.13
N ASN A 171 -4.13 -0.01 2.41
CA ASN A 171 -2.82 0.47 2.84
C ASN A 171 -1.66 -0.42 2.37
N ARG A 172 -1.97 -1.58 1.78
CA ARG A 172 -1.01 -2.50 1.16
C ARG A 172 -1.28 -2.66 -0.34
N ALA A 173 -1.91 -1.67 -0.96
CA ALA A 173 -2.24 -1.70 -2.37
C ALA A 173 -1.79 -0.43 -3.10
N THR A 174 -1.53 -0.61 -4.39
CA THR A 174 -1.29 0.46 -5.36
C THR A 174 -2.50 0.64 -6.27
N LEU A 175 -2.89 1.88 -6.58
CA LEU A 175 -3.81 2.19 -7.67
C LEU A 175 -3.03 2.80 -8.84
N GLY A 176 -3.08 2.19 -10.02
CA GLY A 176 -2.45 2.69 -11.24
C GLY A 176 -3.47 3.08 -12.30
N LEU A 177 -3.43 4.33 -12.74
CA LEU A 177 -4.38 4.90 -13.70
C LEU A 177 -3.65 5.41 -14.93
N LEU A 178 -4.16 5.08 -16.11
CA LEU A 178 -3.78 5.74 -17.36
C LEU A 178 -4.96 6.54 -17.87
N ILE A 179 -4.79 7.86 -17.95
CA ILE A 179 -5.84 8.80 -18.36
C ILE A 179 -5.57 9.29 -19.78
N GLY A 180 -6.54 9.05 -20.64
CA GLY A 180 -6.50 9.44 -22.04
C GLY A 180 -6.58 10.96 -22.21
N LYS A 181 -7.72 11.57 -21.91
CA LYS A 181 -7.94 13.01 -22.10
C LYS A 181 -7.29 13.84 -21.00
N LYS A 182 -6.61 14.93 -21.41
CA LYS A 182 -5.96 15.87 -20.49
C LYS A 182 -6.95 16.52 -19.52
N GLU A 183 -8.15 16.84 -19.98
CA GLU A 183 -9.22 17.41 -19.15
C GLU A 183 -9.58 16.47 -18.00
N GLU A 184 -9.80 15.19 -18.30
CA GLU A 184 -10.14 14.20 -17.27
C GLU A 184 -8.95 13.92 -16.34
N TYR A 185 -7.73 13.93 -16.87
CA TYR A 185 -6.53 13.86 -16.05
C TYR A 185 -6.48 15.00 -15.02
N ASP A 186 -6.75 16.24 -15.45
CA ASP A 186 -6.78 17.39 -14.55
C ASP A 186 -7.89 17.28 -13.51
N ASN A 187 -9.06 16.77 -13.88
CA ASN A 187 -10.16 16.50 -12.95
C ASN A 187 -9.75 15.51 -11.86
N ILE A 188 -9.14 14.38 -12.24
CA ILE A 188 -8.67 13.35 -11.31
C ILE A 188 -7.56 13.88 -10.40
N ILE A 189 -6.59 14.61 -10.94
CA ILE A 189 -5.53 15.24 -10.14
C ILE A 189 -6.13 16.22 -9.12
N ASN A 190 -7.10 17.04 -9.53
CA ASN A 190 -7.79 17.98 -8.63
C ASN A 190 -8.60 17.26 -7.54
N TYR A 191 -9.23 16.13 -7.89
CA TYR A 191 -9.93 15.28 -6.93
C TYR A 191 -8.94 14.68 -5.92
N LEU A 192 -7.88 14.01 -6.40
CA LEU A 192 -6.89 13.34 -5.55
C LEU A 192 -6.13 14.30 -4.64
N ASN A 193 -5.88 15.53 -5.08
CA ASN A 193 -5.25 16.54 -4.22
C ASN A 193 -6.09 16.88 -2.97
N LYS A 194 -7.41 16.72 -3.05
CA LYS A 194 -8.36 17.00 -1.95
C LYS A 194 -8.83 15.74 -1.24
N PHE A 195 -8.58 14.56 -1.82
CA PHE A 195 -9.08 13.30 -1.32
C PHE A 195 -8.34 12.88 -0.05
N GLU A 196 -9.09 12.73 1.03
CA GLU A 196 -8.63 12.18 2.30
C GLU A 196 -9.59 11.07 2.75
N SER A 197 -9.06 9.88 3.02
CA SER A 197 -9.82 8.71 3.45
C SER A 197 -8.93 7.73 4.20
N GLU A 198 -9.39 7.20 5.32
CA GLU A 198 -8.64 6.19 6.10
C GLU A 198 -8.39 4.92 5.27
N ASP A 199 -9.39 4.52 4.47
CA ASP A 199 -9.38 3.32 3.61
C ASP A 199 -8.75 3.55 2.23
N SER A 200 -7.91 4.57 2.08
CA SER A 200 -7.24 4.82 0.79
C SER A 200 -6.08 3.86 0.51
N PHE A 201 -5.71 3.79 -0.77
CA PHE A 201 -4.44 3.25 -1.25
C PHE A 201 -3.22 3.86 -0.54
N SER A 202 -2.17 3.08 -0.30
CA SER A 202 -0.87 3.61 0.16
C SER A 202 -0.09 4.28 -0.96
N LYS A 203 -0.35 3.89 -2.21
CA LYS A 203 0.28 4.44 -3.40
C LYS A 203 -0.75 4.64 -4.52
N ILE A 204 -0.75 5.81 -5.15
CA ILE A 204 -1.58 6.08 -6.34
C ILE A 204 -0.68 6.63 -7.45
N ILE A 205 -0.72 6.01 -8.62
CA ILE A 205 0.02 6.41 -9.81
C ILE A 205 -0.99 6.86 -10.85
N VAL A 206 -0.86 8.10 -11.33
CA VAL A 206 -1.70 8.66 -12.40
C VAL A 206 -0.81 9.02 -13.57
N ILE A 207 -1.09 8.44 -14.73
CA ILE A 207 -0.29 8.61 -15.94
C ILE A 207 -1.17 9.26 -17.01
N HIS A 208 -0.62 10.21 -17.75
CA HIS A 208 -1.23 10.77 -18.95
C HIS A 208 -0.23 10.76 -20.11
N ALA A 209 -0.63 10.19 -21.24
CA ALA A 209 0.21 10.04 -22.43
C ALA A 209 -0.59 10.39 -23.69
N GLU A 210 -0.42 11.62 -24.18
CA GLU A 210 -1.19 12.20 -25.28
C GLU A 210 -1.10 11.38 -26.59
N TYR A 211 0.04 10.76 -26.85
CA TYR A 211 0.29 10.03 -28.11
C TYR A 211 -0.43 8.67 -28.19
N ILE A 212 -0.85 8.12 -27.05
CA ILE A 212 -1.57 6.83 -27.02
C ILE A 212 -3.02 7.02 -27.49
N GLU A 213 -3.63 8.17 -27.20
CA GLU A 213 -5.01 8.49 -27.62
C GLU A 213 -5.18 8.76 -29.12
N LYS A 214 -4.18 9.38 -29.77
CA LYS A 214 -4.28 9.80 -31.17
C LYS A 214 -4.57 8.65 -32.13
N VAL A 215 -4.30 7.41 -31.70
CA VAL A 215 -4.55 6.19 -32.48
C VAL A 215 -6.01 5.71 -32.37
N GLY A 216 -6.70 5.96 -31.25
CA GLY A 216 -8.08 5.49 -31.03
C GLY A 216 -9.19 6.49 -31.36
N ALA A 217 -8.91 7.79 -31.25
CA ALA A 217 -9.91 8.86 -31.41
C ALA A 217 -10.26 9.21 -32.88
N GLN A 218 -9.59 8.61 -33.87
CA GLN A 218 -9.88 8.85 -35.29
C GLN A 218 -11.06 8.02 -35.84
N LEU A 219 -11.72 7.22 -35.01
CA LEU A 219 -12.83 6.36 -35.43
C LEU A 219 -14.16 7.02 -35.03
N SER A 220 -14.85 7.62 -36.02
CA SER A 220 -16.17 8.21 -35.83
C SER A 220 -17.18 7.16 -35.32
N ARG A 221 -18.16 7.60 -34.53
CA ARG A 221 -19.24 6.77 -33.96
C ARG A 221 -20.00 5.94 -35.02
N ASP A 222 -20.02 6.41 -36.27
CA ASP A 222 -20.84 5.85 -37.34
C ASP A 222 -20.18 4.70 -38.14
N GLN A 223 -18.93 4.34 -37.85
CA GLN A 223 -18.19 3.28 -38.56
C GLN A 223 -17.81 2.08 -37.68
N ARG A 224 -18.35 2.01 -36.46
CA ARG A 224 -17.96 1.05 -35.39
C ARG A 224 -18.19 -0.44 -35.70
N HIS A 225 -18.90 -0.77 -36.78
CA HIS A 225 -19.23 -2.14 -37.16
C HIS A 225 -18.30 -2.75 -38.21
N ALA A 226 -17.33 -2.01 -38.75
CA ALA A 226 -16.35 -2.59 -39.69
C ALA A 226 -15.23 -3.32 -38.92
N ASP A 227 -14.89 -4.54 -39.33
CA ASP A 227 -13.92 -5.40 -38.64
C ASP A 227 -12.54 -4.73 -38.47
N ASN A 228 -12.12 -3.93 -39.45
CA ASN A 228 -10.88 -3.15 -39.39
C ASN A 228 -10.90 -2.08 -38.29
N VAL A 229 -12.06 -1.48 -38.02
CA VAL A 229 -12.24 -0.49 -36.95
C VAL A 229 -12.17 -1.17 -35.59
N GLN A 230 -12.74 -2.37 -35.46
CA GLN A 230 -12.65 -3.18 -34.24
C GLN A 230 -11.19 -3.57 -33.93
N LYS A 231 -10.43 -4.00 -34.94
CA LYS A 231 -9.01 -4.34 -34.83
C LYS A 231 -8.18 -3.18 -34.29
N GLU A 232 -8.28 -1.99 -34.91
CA GLU A 232 -7.50 -0.82 -34.48
C GLU A 232 -7.93 -0.29 -33.10
N ARG A 233 -9.21 -0.42 -32.75
CA ARG A 233 -9.70 -0.15 -31.38
C ARG A 233 -9.00 -1.06 -30.37
N ARG A 234 -8.98 -2.38 -30.60
CA ARG A 234 -8.35 -3.35 -29.68
C ARG A 234 -6.83 -3.18 -29.62
N ARG A 235 -6.19 -2.86 -30.73
CA ARG A 235 -4.76 -2.48 -30.77
C ARG A 235 -4.48 -1.27 -29.88
N THR A 236 -5.33 -0.24 -29.92
CA THR A 236 -5.18 0.94 -29.07
C THR A 236 -5.36 0.59 -27.59
N ILE A 237 -6.39 -0.18 -27.25
CA ILE A 237 -6.63 -0.65 -25.88
C ILE A 237 -5.42 -1.45 -25.36
N SER A 238 -4.91 -2.38 -26.15
CA SER A 238 -3.71 -3.16 -25.81
C SER A 238 -2.49 -2.27 -25.59
N LYS A 239 -2.24 -1.28 -26.47
CA LYS A 239 -1.14 -0.30 -26.28
C LYS A 239 -1.29 0.47 -24.96
N SER A 240 -2.50 0.93 -24.64
CA SER A 240 -2.79 1.63 -23.39
C SER A 240 -2.55 0.74 -22.17
N ARG A 241 -3.07 -0.49 -22.16
CA ARG A 241 -2.89 -1.44 -21.06
C ARG A 241 -1.41 -1.79 -20.87
N ASN A 242 -0.69 -2.08 -21.95
CA ASN A 242 0.76 -2.33 -21.89
C ASN A 242 1.54 -1.13 -21.38
N PHE A 243 1.19 0.08 -21.80
CA PHE A 243 1.86 1.29 -21.32
C PHE A 243 1.64 1.48 -19.82
N LEU A 244 0.41 1.25 -19.34
CA LEU A 244 0.10 1.29 -17.92
C LEU A 244 0.87 0.22 -17.14
N VAL A 245 0.85 -1.05 -17.59
CA VAL A 245 1.62 -2.15 -16.97
C VAL A 245 3.09 -1.75 -16.80
N ASN A 246 3.73 -1.33 -17.90
CA ASN A 246 5.17 -1.03 -17.90
C ASN A 246 5.58 0.20 -17.07
N ASN A 247 4.63 1.11 -16.77
CA ASN A 247 4.95 2.34 -16.04
C ASN A 247 4.37 2.40 -14.63
N ALA A 248 3.52 1.45 -14.24
CA ALA A 248 2.86 1.43 -12.94
C ALA A 248 3.20 0.19 -12.09
N ILE A 249 3.32 -1.00 -12.67
CA ILE A 249 3.66 -2.22 -11.91
C ILE A 249 5.12 -2.14 -11.46
N GLU A 250 5.35 -2.41 -10.17
CA GLU A 250 6.66 -2.54 -9.55
C GLU A 250 6.76 -3.92 -8.89
N ASP A 251 6.88 -3.98 -7.56
CA ASP A 251 7.13 -5.23 -6.82
C ASP A 251 5.85 -5.98 -6.42
N GLU A 252 4.67 -5.46 -6.77
CA GLU A 252 3.39 -6.08 -6.41
C GLU A 252 3.30 -7.52 -6.94
N ALA A 253 2.73 -8.42 -6.12
CA ALA A 253 2.61 -9.84 -6.41
C ALA A 253 1.39 -10.16 -7.28
N TYR A 254 0.32 -9.38 -7.16
CA TYR A 254 -0.93 -9.55 -7.89
C TYR A 254 -1.35 -8.27 -8.59
N THR A 255 -1.98 -8.43 -9.75
CA THR A 255 -2.56 -7.34 -10.53
C THR A 255 -4.06 -7.58 -10.68
N LEU A 256 -4.86 -6.55 -10.45
CA LEU A 256 -6.28 -6.50 -10.76
C LEU A 256 -6.51 -5.42 -11.82
N PHE A 257 -6.77 -5.81 -13.06
CA PHE A 257 -7.33 -4.91 -14.06
C PHE A 257 -8.84 -4.77 -13.82
N LEU A 258 -9.31 -3.52 -13.70
CA LEU A 258 -10.72 -3.19 -13.50
C LEU A 258 -11.10 -2.05 -14.44
N ASP A 259 -12.06 -2.29 -15.33
CA ASP A 259 -12.58 -1.24 -16.21
C ASP A 259 -13.41 -0.22 -15.40
N SER A 260 -13.35 1.06 -15.80
CA SER A 260 -13.91 2.18 -15.03
C SER A 260 -15.44 2.27 -15.03
N ASP A 261 -16.07 1.54 -15.95
CA ASP A 261 -17.52 1.44 -16.17
C ASP A 261 -18.16 0.26 -15.41
N MET A 262 -17.40 -0.43 -14.57
CA MET A 262 -17.94 -1.39 -13.61
C MET A 262 -18.74 -0.68 -12.51
N VAL A 263 -19.95 -1.17 -12.23
CA VAL A 263 -20.89 -0.56 -11.26
C VAL A 263 -21.07 -1.37 -9.99
N LYS A 264 -20.79 -2.68 -10.04
CA LYS A 264 -20.88 -3.55 -8.87
C LYS A 264 -19.95 -4.74 -9.01
N VAL A 265 -19.20 -5.00 -7.95
CA VAL A 265 -18.30 -6.15 -7.82
C VAL A 265 -18.62 -6.89 -6.51
N PRO A 266 -18.50 -8.22 -6.45
CA PRO A 266 -18.56 -8.95 -5.20
C PRO A 266 -17.58 -8.41 -4.14
N THR A 267 -18.08 -8.18 -2.92
CA THR A 267 -17.29 -7.54 -1.85
C THR A 267 -16.08 -8.38 -1.40
N ASP A 268 -16.11 -9.68 -1.62
CA ASP A 268 -15.05 -10.63 -1.27
C ASP A 268 -14.19 -11.04 -2.48
N MET A 269 -14.35 -10.40 -3.64
CA MET A 269 -13.66 -10.73 -4.89
C MET A 269 -12.15 -10.97 -4.75
N ILE A 270 -11.42 -10.02 -4.17
CA ILE A 270 -9.96 -10.14 -4.05
C ILE A 270 -9.60 -11.36 -3.20
N LYS A 271 -10.27 -11.54 -2.05
CA LYS A 271 -10.06 -12.70 -1.17
C LYS A 271 -10.40 -14.01 -1.89
N THR A 272 -11.51 -14.04 -2.63
CA THR A 272 -11.94 -15.22 -3.41
C THR A 272 -10.89 -15.59 -4.44
N PHE A 273 -10.41 -14.63 -5.25
CA PHE A 273 -9.38 -14.87 -6.27
C PHE A 273 -8.05 -15.32 -5.66
N LEU A 274 -7.58 -14.68 -4.60
CA LEU A 274 -6.37 -15.10 -3.87
C LEU A 274 -6.47 -16.55 -3.38
N ASN A 275 -7.64 -16.96 -2.86
CA ASN A 275 -7.85 -18.33 -2.36
C ASN A 275 -7.90 -19.39 -3.47
N THR A 276 -8.11 -19.00 -4.73
CA THR A 276 -8.14 -19.96 -5.85
C THR A 276 -6.75 -20.43 -6.27
N ASP A 277 -5.70 -19.66 -5.92
CA ASP A 277 -4.30 -19.88 -6.34
C ASP A 277 -4.11 -20.03 -7.87
N LYS A 278 -5.04 -19.48 -8.66
CA LYS A 278 -4.98 -19.50 -10.12
C LYS A 278 -4.08 -18.40 -10.66
N ASP A 279 -3.48 -18.65 -11.82
CA ASP A 279 -2.52 -17.73 -12.45
C ASP A 279 -3.22 -16.49 -13.02
N VAL A 280 -4.32 -16.71 -13.74
CA VAL A 280 -5.24 -15.70 -14.26
C VAL A 280 -6.67 -16.14 -13.94
N ILE A 281 -7.50 -15.27 -13.37
CA ILE A 281 -8.89 -15.56 -13.05
C ILE A 281 -9.82 -14.37 -13.31
N VAL A 282 -11.01 -14.67 -13.86
CA VAL A 282 -12.05 -13.67 -14.15
C VAL A 282 -13.41 -14.10 -13.58
N PRO A 283 -14.26 -13.17 -13.12
CA PRO A 283 -15.67 -13.43 -12.86
C PRO A 283 -16.47 -13.38 -14.17
N ARG A 284 -17.73 -13.81 -14.15
CA ARG A 284 -18.67 -13.51 -15.23
C ARG A 284 -19.12 -12.04 -15.14
N ILE A 285 -19.22 -11.37 -16.29
CA ILE A 285 -19.65 -9.96 -16.36
C ILE A 285 -21.05 -9.88 -16.95
N ALA A 286 -21.99 -9.34 -16.17
CA ALA A 286 -23.36 -9.06 -16.58
C ALA A 286 -23.56 -7.56 -16.85
N LYS A 287 -24.58 -7.20 -17.64
CA LYS A 287 -24.92 -5.80 -17.94
C LYS A 287 -26.05 -5.28 -17.05
N GLY A 288 -25.87 -4.12 -16.43
CA GLY A 288 -26.93 -3.44 -15.67
C GLY A 288 -27.47 -4.27 -14.51
N THR A 289 -28.79 -4.36 -14.39
CA THR A 289 -29.49 -5.24 -13.44
C THR A 289 -29.95 -6.55 -14.08
N THR A 290 -29.73 -6.73 -15.39
CA THR A 290 -30.14 -7.94 -16.11
C THR A 290 -29.07 -9.03 -15.98
N ILE A 291 -29.48 -10.27 -16.21
CA ILE A 291 -28.57 -11.44 -16.22
C ILE A 291 -27.84 -11.54 -17.57
N GLU A 292 -28.13 -10.64 -18.52
CA GLU A 292 -27.57 -10.68 -19.87
C GLU A 292 -26.04 -10.55 -19.83
N ASN A 293 -25.39 -11.44 -20.59
CA ASN A 293 -23.94 -11.50 -20.65
C ASN A 293 -23.40 -10.26 -21.36
N TYR A 294 -22.46 -9.55 -20.71
CA TYR A 294 -21.81 -8.39 -21.28
C TYR A 294 -20.49 -8.77 -21.96
N ASP A 295 -19.66 -9.55 -21.28
CA ASP A 295 -18.35 -9.95 -21.77
C ASP A 295 -18.39 -11.27 -22.54
N PHE A 296 -18.09 -11.20 -23.84
CA PHE A 296 -17.97 -12.36 -24.74
C PHE A 296 -16.51 -12.73 -25.03
N ASN A 297 -15.53 -12.04 -24.44
CA ASN A 297 -14.10 -12.37 -24.63
C ASN A 297 -13.62 -13.49 -23.68
N SER A 298 -14.41 -13.79 -22.64
CA SER A 298 -14.18 -14.91 -21.73
C SER A 298 -14.91 -16.17 -22.21
N TRP A 299 -14.17 -17.18 -22.67
CA TRP A 299 -14.75 -18.40 -23.25
C TRP A 299 -13.80 -19.62 -23.17
N ARG A 300 -14.38 -20.81 -23.28
CA ARG A 300 -13.69 -22.10 -23.38
C ARG A 300 -14.15 -22.84 -24.64
N GLY A 301 -13.23 -23.47 -25.38
CA GLY A 301 -13.52 -24.29 -26.54
C GLY A 301 -12.75 -23.87 -27.78
N THR A 302 -13.37 -23.97 -28.96
CA THR A 302 -12.72 -23.68 -30.24
C THR A 302 -13.41 -22.56 -31.00
N ARG A 303 -12.61 -21.85 -31.80
CA ARG A 303 -13.07 -20.92 -32.83
C ARG A 303 -12.74 -21.44 -34.22
N ILE A 304 -13.52 -20.99 -35.20
CA ILE A 304 -13.27 -21.30 -36.61
C ILE A 304 -11.91 -20.73 -37.02
N LYS A 305 -11.12 -21.55 -37.71
CA LYS A 305 -9.84 -21.15 -38.31
C LYS A 305 -10.03 -20.90 -39.81
N PRO A 306 -9.23 -20.03 -40.44
CA PRO A 306 -9.29 -19.83 -41.88
C PRO A 306 -9.00 -21.15 -42.60
N THR A 307 -9.74 -21.40 -43.68
CA THR A 307 -9.42 -22.47 -44.63
C THR A 307 -8.16 -22.11 -45.41
N LYS A 308 -7.51 -23.08 -46.06
CA LYS A 308 -6.32 -22.83 -46.89
C LYS A 308 -6.55 -21.75 -47.96
N GLU A 309 -7.74 -21.71 -48.57
CA GLU A 309 -8.09 -20.66 -49.53
C GLU A 309 -8.19 -19.27 -48.87
N GLN A 310 -8.71 -19.21 -47.64
CA GLN A 310 -8.79 -17.97 -46.88
C GLN A 310 -7.43 -17.53 -46.33
N GLU A 311 -6.54 -18.46 -45.98
CA GLU A 311 -5.15 -18.16 -45.65
C GLU A 311 -4.43 -17.54 -46.86
N ASP A 312 -4.60 -18.13 -48.04
CA ASP A 312 -4.10 -17.58 -49.30
C ASP A 312 -4.65 -16.16 -49.58
N LEU A 313 -5.92 -15.89 -49.24
CA LEU A 313 -6.52 -14.57 -49.37
C LEU A 313 -5.96 -13.59 -48.33
N LEU A 314 -5.75 -14.02 -47.08
CA LEU A 314 -5.10 -13.20 -46.06
C LEU A 314 -3.70 -12.77 -46.51
N ASP A 315 -2.98 -13.62 -47.23
CA ASP A 315 -1.63 -13.32 -47.75
C ASP A 315 -1.63 -12.42 -49.00
N LYS A 316 -2.64 -12.54 -49.88
CA LYS A 316 -2.64 -11.91 -51.21
C LYS A 316 -3.55 -10.69 -51.33
N ASP A 317 -4.62 -10.61 -50.56
CA ASP A 317 -5.61 -9.54 -50.62
C ASP A 317 -5.57 -8.69 -49.34
N PRO A 318 -5.05 -7.45 -49.39
CA PRO A 318 -4.99 -6.57 -48.22
C PRO A 318 -6.37 -6.14 -47.72
N ASN A 319 -7.45 -6.35 -48.47
CA ASN A 319 -8.82 -6.03 -48.06
C ASN A 319 -9.56 -7.24 -47.46
N PHE A 320 -9.01 -8.45 -47.57
CA PHE A 320 -9.64 -9.62 -46.99
C PHE A 320 -9.42 -9.63 -45.48
N VAL A 321 -10.52 -9.71 -44.72
CA VAL A 321 -10.50 -9.80 -43.26
C VAL A 321 -11.16 -11.10 -42.84
N PHE A 322 -10.45 -11.90 -42.06
CA PHE A 322 -11.02 -13.06 -41.39
C PHE A 322 -11.44 -12.67 -39.97
N VAL A 323 -12.71 -12.91 -39.64
CA VAL A 323 -13.23 -12.73 -38.28
C VAL A 323 -13.42 -14.10 -37.65
N PRO A 324 -12.64 -14.46 -36.60
CA PRO A 324 -12.79 -15.73 -35.93
C PRO A 324 -14.13 -15.75 -35.20
N LYS A 325 -14.97 -16.74 -35.52
CA LYS A 325 -16.27 -16.94 -34.88
C LYS A 325 -16.22 -18.12 -33.92
N PRO A 326 -17.05 -18.15 -32.87
CA PRO A 326 -17.26 -19.34 -32.07
C PRO A 326 -17.56 -20.55 -32.95
N ASP A 327 -16.90 -21.68 -32.68
CA ASP A 327 -17.20 -22.99 -33.28
C ASP A 327 -17.85 -23.88 -32.21
N GLN A 328 -17.05 -24.31 -31.23
CA GLN A 328 -17.51 -25.00 -30.03
C GLN A 328 -17.10 -24.23 -28.77
N ALA A 329 -17.12 -22.89 -28.85
CA ALA A 329 -16.76 -22.04 -27.73
C ALA A 329 -18.00 -21.72 -26.89
N ASP A 330 -17.92 -22.04 -25.60
CA ASP A 330 -18.88 -21.65 -24.58
C ASP A 330 -18.41 -20.39 -23.86
N HIS A 331 -19.25 -19.37 -23.80
CA HIS A 331 -18.98 -18.19 -23.00
C HIS A 331 -19.31 -18.43 -21.53
N MET A 332 -18.90 -17.51 -20.65
CA MET A 332 -19.14 -17.62 -19.21
C MET A 332 -20.62 -17.85 -18.84
N HIS A 333 -21.57 -17.29 -19.59
CA HIS A 333 -22.99 -17.56 -19.39
C HIS A 333 -23.37 -19.00 -19.74
N ASP A 334 -22.89 -19.53 -20.87
CA ASP A 334 -23.16 -20.89 -21.30
C ASP A 334 -22.57 -21.90 -20.30
N LEU A 335 -21.33 -21.67 -19.86
CA LEU A 335 -20.64 -22.49 -18.86
C LEU A 335 -21.41 -22.53 -17.53
N ALA A 336 -22.03 -21.42 -17.10
CA ALA A 336 -22.87 -21.38 -15.90
C ALA A 336 -24.15 -22.24 -16.01
N HIS A 337 -24.63 -22.50 -17.24
CA HIS A 337 -25.81 -23.33 -17.48
C HIS A 337 -25.48 -24.81 -17.74
N LYS A 338 -24.21 -25.14 -18.02
CA LYS A 338 -23.72 -26.50 -18.27
C LYS A 338 -23.46 -27.31 -16.98
N THR A 339 -24.43 -27.29 -16.08
CA THR A 339 -24.41 -27.97 -14.76
C THR A 339 -24.07 -29.46 -14.83
N GLN A 340 -24.64 -30.19 -15.80
CA GLN A 340 -24.40 -31.62 -15.96
C GLN A 340 -23.02 -31.93 -16.54
N GLU A 341 -22.55 -31.14 -17.51
CA GLU A 341 -21.27 -31.34 -18.20
C GLU A 341 -20.09 -31.09 -17.24
N TYR A 342 -20.18 -30.04 -16.43
CA TYR A 342 -19.13 -29.63 -15.50
C TYR A 342 -19.39 -30.07 -14.04
N ASN A 343 -20.46 -30.82 -13.79
CA ASN A 343 -20.84 -31.36 -12.47
C ASN A 343 -20.86 -30.30 -11.35
N HIS A 344 -21.48 -29.15 -11.62
CA HIS A 344 -21.68 -28.08 -10.63
C HIS A 344 -23.19 -27.86 -10.39
N LYS A 345 -23.53 -27.26 -9.26
CA LYS A 345 -24.91 -27.01 -8.78
C LYS A 345 -25.30 -25.53 -8.79
N GLY A 346 -24.51 -24.71 -9.48
CA GLY A 346 -24.68 -23.26 -9.52
C GLY A 346 -23.97 -22.51 -8.39
N GLU A 347 -23.08 -23.18 -7.65
CA GLU A 347 -22.25 -22.55 -6.63
C GLU A 347 -21.26 -21.55 -7.23
N GLU A 348 -21.03 -20.45 -6.52
CA GLU A 348 -20.09 -19.39 -6.91
C GLU A 348 -18.65 -19.87 -6.99
N SER A 349 -18.30 -20.93 -6.23
CA SER A 349 -16.97 -21.55 -6.26
C SER A 349 -16.71 -22.41 -7.51
N PHE A 350 -17.68 -22.55 -8.41
CA PHE A 350 -17.47 -23.24 -9.67
C PHE A 350 -16.44 -22.49 -10.51
N ILE A 351 -15.31 -23.16 -10.75
CA ILE A 351 -14.18 -22.65 -11.52
C ILE A 351 -13.94 -23.58 -12.70
N VAL A 352 -13.69 -22.99 -13.87
CA VAL A 352 -13.40 -23.71 -15.11
C VAL A 352 -12.22 -23.05 -15.81
N GLU A 353 -11.34 -23.85 -16.41
CA GLU A 353 -10.24 -23.32 -17.22
C GLU A 353 -10.79 -22.73 -18.53
N LEU A 354 -10.24 -21.61 -18.98
CA LEU A 354 -10.65 -20.88 -20.17
C LEU A 354 -9.53 -20.87 -21.21
N ASP A 355 -9.91 -20.83 -22.49
CA ASP A 355 -8.98 -20.63 -23.60
C ASP A 355 -8.75 -19.14 -23.89
N SER A 356 -9.63 -18.29 -23.35
CA SER A 356 -9.60 -16.85 -23.51
C SER A 356 -10.29 -16.14 -22.36
N VAL A 357 -9.82 -14.95 -22.01
CA VAL A 357 -10.36 -14.09 -20.95
C VAL A 357 -10.65 -12.70 -21.48
N GLY A 358 -11.62 -12.03 -20.88
CA GLY A 358 -11.88 -10.61 -21.10
C GLY A 358 -11.13 -9.69 -20.13
N GLY A 359 -11.37 -8.39 -20.31
CA GLY A 359 -10.60 -7.35 -19.65
C GLY A 359 -11.32 -6.54 -18.58
N ALA A 360 -12.64 -6.71 -18.41
CA ALA A 360 -13.45 -5.86 -17.53
C ALA A 360 -13.11 -6.05 -16.05
N VAL A 361 -12.91 -7.31 -15.65
CA VAL A 361 -12.29 -7.70 -14.38
C VAL A 361 -11.30 -8.80 -14.70
N LEU A 362 -10.02 -8.54 -14.50
CA LEU A 362 -8.94 -9.49 -14.79
C LEU A 362 -7.94 -9.50 -13.65
N PHE A 363 -7.97 -10.57 -12.85
CA PHE A 363 -7.03 -10.78 -11.75
C PHE A 363 -5.95 -11.76 -12.17
N LEU A 364 -4.69 -11.45 -11.89
CA LEU A 364 -3.58 -12.34 -12.23
C LEU A 364 -2.37 -12.14 -11.32
N LYS A 365 -1.49 -13.14 -11.30
CA LYS A 365 -0.15 -13.03 -10.71
C LYS A 365 0.69 -12.05 -11.54
N SER A 366 1.23 -11.01 -10.91
CA SER A 366 2.02 -9.97 -11.59
C SER A 366 3.29 -10.51 -12.26
N GLU A 367 3.80 -11.66 -11.81
CA GLU A 367 4.95 -12.31 -12.43
C GLU A 367 4.74 -12.65 -13.91
N ILE A 368 3.49 -12.87 -14.33
CA ILE A 368 3.13 -13.15 -15.73
C ILE A 368 3.55 -11.98 -16.62
N PHE A 369 3.24 -10.74 -16.21
CA PHE A 369 3.72 -9.53 -16.90
C PHE A 369 5.24 -9.40 -16.81
N LYS A 370 5.83 -9.69 -15.64
CA LYS A 370 7.28 -9.61 -15.42
C LYS A 370 8.07 -10.62 -16.27
N GLN A 371 7.44 -11.70 -16.71
CA GLN A 371 8.01 -12.69 -17.62
C GLN A 371 7.75 -12.39 -19.12
N GLY A 372 7.17 -11.23 -19.43
CA GLY A 372 6.99 -10.76 -20.80
C GLY A 372 5.69 -11.19 -21.48
N ILE A 373 4.78 -11.85 -20.76
CA ILE A 373 3.41 -12.05 -21.25
C ILE A 373 2.67 -10.73 -21.10
N MET A 374 2.19 -10.17 -22.20
CA MET A 374 1.58 -8.84 -22.25
C MET A 374 0.27 -8.90 -23.02
N PHE A 375 -0.44 -7.78 -23.17
CA PHE A 375 -1.59 -7.70 -24.07
C PHE A 375 -1.07 -7.53 -25.50
N PRO A 376 -1.17 -8.50 -26.44
CA PRO A 376 -0.62 -8.33 -27.77
C PRO A 376 -1.29 -7.18 -28.52
N THR A 377 -0.48 -6.30 -29.11
CA THR A 377 -1.00 -5.14 -29.87
C THR A 377 -1.46 -5.53 -31.28
N ASN A 378 -1.18 -6.75 -31.70
CA ASN A 378 -1.52 -7.32 -32.99
C ASN A 378 -2.14 -8.70 -32.75
N TYR A 379 -2.86 -9.24 -33.74
CA TYR A 379 -3.23 -10.65 -33.71
C TYR A 379 -1.96 -11.50 -33.77
N ILE A 380 -1.84 -12.48 -32.87
CA ILE A 380 -0.66 -13.35 -32.78
C ILE A 380 -0.95 -14.78 -33.24
N ILE A 381 -2.21 -15.19 -33.23
CA ILE A 381 -2.61 -16.51 -33.69
C ILE A 381 -2.64 -16.49 -35.22
N GLY A 382 -1.84 -17.36 -35.83
CA GLY A 382 -1.67 -17.43 -37.28
C GLY A 382 -0.75 -16.34 -37.86
N THR A 383 0.03 -15.66 -37.02
CA THR A 383 1.03 -14.67 -37.47
C THR A 383 2.23 -15.37 -38.12
N THR A 384 2.69 -14.80 -39.23
CA THR A 384 3.89 -15.22 -39.95
C THR A 384 4.88 -14.05 -40.02
N TRP A 385 6.05 -14.27 -40.65
CA TRP A 385 7.01 -13.18 -40.89
C TRP A 385 6.46 -12.08 -41.78
N ASP A 386 5.59 -12.43 -42.72
CA ASP A 386 5.10 -11.53 -43.77
C ASP A 386 3.69 -10.99 -43.48
N ARG A 387 2.99 -11.52 -42.48
CA ARG A 387 1.58 -11.20 -42.22
C ARG A 387 1.19 -11.26 -40.74
N GLU A 388 0.40 -10.28 -40.32
CA GLU A 388 -0.30 -10.31 -39.02
C GLU A 388 -1.36 -11.43 -38.99
N GLY A 389 -1.50 -12.10 -37.85
CA GLY A 389 -2.47 -13.16 -37.64
C GLY A 389 -3.93 -12.71 -37.71
N TYR A 390 -4.82 -13.62 -37.33
CA TYR A 390 -6.27 -13.44 -37.44
C TYR A 390 -7.01 -13.53 -36.10
N ASP A 391 -6.34 -13.93 -35.02
CA ASP A 391 -6.94 -14.01 -33.67
C ASP A 391 -5.89 -13.74 -32.56
N GLY A 392 -6.34 -13.64 -31.32
CA GLY A 392 -5.48 -13.48 -30.15
C GLY A 392 -4.86 -12.09 -30.02
N ILE A 393 -5.67 -11.02 -30.09
CA ILE A 393 -5.23 -9.67 -29.73
C ILE A 393 -5.60 -9.37 -28.28
N GLU A 394 -4.88 -8.47 -27.63
CA GLU A 394 -5.23 -7.93 -26.32
C GLU A 394 -5.39 -9.00 -25.23
N THR A 395 -6.55 -9.17 -24.60
CA THR A 395 -6.76 -10.10 -23.46
C THR A 395 -6.80 -11.56 -23.89
N GLU A 396 -7.38 -11.84 -25.05
CA GLU A 396 -7.41 -13.19 -25.63
C GLU A 396 -5.99 -13.63 -26.01
N GLY A 397 -5.21 -12.70 -26.56
CA GLY A 397 -3.80 -12.92 -26.87
C GLY A 397 -2.94 -13.15 -25.63
N LEU A 398 -3.19 -12.41 -24.55
CA LEU A 398 -2.53 -12.62 -23.26
C LEU A 398 -2.75 -14.05 -22.77
N CYS A 399 -4.00 -14.53 -22.80
CA CYS A 399 -4.32 -15.88 -22.34
C CYS A 399 -3.65 -16.95 -23.21
N TYR A 400 -3.68 -16.78 -24.53
CA TYR A 400 -3.00 -17.66 -25.47
C TYR A 400 -1.49 -17.74 -25.19
N GLN A 401 -0.82 -16.60 -24.99
CA GLN A 401 0.61 -16.59 -24.69
C GLN A 401 0.93 -17.20 -23.32
N ALA A 402 0.11 -16.94 -22.30
CA ALA A 402 0.26 -17.49 -20.95
C ALA A 402 0.25 -19.03 -20.99
N ASN A 403 -0.71 -19.62 -21.72
CA ASN A 403 -0.87 -21.06 -21.87
C ASN A 403 0.38 -21.73 -22.48
N ILE A 404 0.99 -21.10 -23.50
CA ILE A 404 2.20 -21.61 -24.16
C ILE A 404 3.36 -21.83 -23.18
N ILE A 405 3.48 -20.99 -22.15
CA ILE A 405 4.58 -21.06 -21.17
C ILE A 405 4.17 -21.73 -19.85
N GLY A 406 2.98 -22.33 -19.78
CA GLY A 406 2.52 -23.13 -18.65
C GLY A 406 1.67 -22.40 -17.60
N TYR A 407 1.25 -21.16 -17.87
CA TYR A 407 0.26 -20.46 -17.05
C TYR A 407 -1.15 -20.70 -17.59
N HIS A 408 -2.14 -20.78 -16.71
CA HIS A 408 -3.51 -21.12 -17.13
C HIS A 408 -4.50 -20.00 -16.80
N CYS A 409 -5.48 -19.81 -17.69
CA CYS A 409 -6.58 -18.88 -17.48
C CYS A 409 -7.81 -19.59 -16.93
N TRP A 410 -8.52 -18.94 -16.02
CA TRP A 410 -9.66 -19.51 -15.33
C TRP A 410 -10.82 -18.53 -15.27
N GLY A 411 -12.03 -19.06 -15.22
CA GLY A 411 -13.25 -18.30 -15.04
C GLY A 411 -14.06 -18.85 -13.87
N MET A 412 -14.83 -17.97 -13.24
CA MET A 412 -15.88 -18.31 -12.26
C MET A 412 -17.28 -18.02 -12.84
N PRO A 413 -17.91 -18.95 -13.57
CA PRO A 413 -19.15 -18.68 -14.33
C PRO A 413 -20.34 -18.23 -13.47
N ASN A 414 -20.43 -18.72 -12.24
CA ASN A 414 -21.51 -18.37 -11.31
C ASN A 414 -21.18 -17.18 -10.41
N TYR A 415 -19.96 -16.64 -10.47
CA TYR A 415 -19.52 -15.49 -9.68
C TYR A 415 -19.58 -14.22 -10.55
N VAL A 416 -20.47 -13.29 -10.21
CA VAL A 416 -20.93 -12.25 -11.15
C VAL A 416 -20.54 -10.85 -10.70
N ALA A 417 -19.94 -10.08 -11.60
CA ALA A 417 -19.77 -8.64 -11.51
C ALA A 417 -20.61 -7.92 -12.59
N TYR A 418 -20.87 -6.64 -12.40
CA TYR A 418 -21.82 -5.88 -13.23
C TYR A 418 -21.18 -4.64 -13.84
N HIS A 419 -21.33 -4.53 -15.16
CA HIS A 419 -20.98 -3.38 -15.96
C HIS A 419 -22.18 -2.42 -16.08
N VAL A 420 -21.93 -1.12 -16.27
CA VAL A 420 -22.97 -0.10 -16.47
C VAL A 420 -23.91 -0.45 -17.63
N ASP A 421 -25.18 -0.06 -17.52
CA ASP A 421 -26.11 -0.14 -18.64
C ASP A 421 -26.12 1.17 -19.43
N GLU A 422 -25.59 1.14 -20.66
CA GLU A 422 -25.59 2.27 -21.59
C GLU A 422 -26.99 2.74 -22.02
N ASN A 423 -28.04 1.92 -21.81
CA ASN A 423 -29.41 2.26 -22.19
C ASN A 423 -30.17 3.06 -21.12
N VAL A 424 -29.61 3.23 -19.92
CA VAL A 424 -30.18 4.09 -18.88
C VAL A 424 -29.74 5.52 -19.15
N ILE A 425 -30.34 6.13 -20.18
CA ILE A 425 -30.33 7.58 -20.34
C ILE A 425 -31.16 8.13 -19.18
N GLY A 426 -30.56 9.04 -18.40
CA GLY A 426 -31.13 9.61 -17.18
C GLY A 426 -32.61 9.95 -17.30
N GLY A 427 -33.38 9.44 -16.34
CA GLY A 427 -34.77 9.85 -16.09
C GLY A 427 -34.86 11.19 -15.38
#